data_AF-A0AB38NXI4-F1
#
_entry.id   AF-A0AB38NXI4-F1
#
_cell.length_a   1.000
_cell.length_b   1.000
_cell.length_c   1.000
_cell.angle_alpha   90.00
_cell.angle_beta   90.00
_cell.angle_gamma   90.00
#
_symmetry.space_group_name_H-M   'P 1'
#
loop_
_entity.id
_entity.type
_entity.pdbx_description
1 polymer ?
#
loop_
_entity_poly.entity_id
_entity_poly.type
_entity_poly.pdbx_seq_one_letter_code
_entity_poly.pdbx_strand_id
1 'polypeptide(L)'
;MMLIMTKSISEGIGAGVCTASGVSLGLIIHTLIVSFGLGSLIMASEYVFWIIKLAGAAYLFYLAHNLLKSDGKINAVSGQKQYSSRISLFANGAVSNISYSKIMIFYLVFLPQFIKQGTTSPVIKMLTLGLTFACLTFLIKLPVALFSGLPLEWFKKICQP
;
A
#
# COMPACT_ATOMS: atom_id res chain seq x y z
N MET A 1 -2.64 -7.20 0.34
CA MET A 1 -2.52 -8.40 1.20
C MET A 1 -2.65 -9.66 0.39
N MET A 2 -3.72 -9.83 -0.40
CA MET A 2 -3.94 -11.01 -1.25
C MET A 2 -2.70 -11.43 -2.06
N LEU A 3 -2.08 -10.52 -2.80
CA LEU A 3 -0.88 -10.84 -3.62
C LEU A 3 0.28 -11.40 -2.76
N ILE A 4 0.50 -10.86 -1.56
CA ILE A 4 1.54 -11.33 -0.62
C ILE A 4 1.20 -12.74 -0.13
N MET A 5 -0.08 -12.99 0.21
CA MET A 5 -0.54 -14.32 0.63
C MET A 5 -0.38 -15.33 -0.51
N THR A 6 -0.81 -14.99 -1.73
CA THR A 6 -0.68 -15.87 -2.89
C THR A 6 0.78 -16.22 -3.16
N LYS A 7 1.68 -15.24 -3.14
CA LYS A 7 3.12 -15.46 -3.36
C LYS A 7 3.77 -16.23 -2.22
N SER A 8 3.38 -15.97 -0.99
CA SER A 8 3.92 -16.69 0.17
C SER A 8 3.45 -18.15 0.23
N ILE A 9 2.19 -18.43 -0.08
CA ILE A 9 1.65 -19.80 -0.17
C ILE A 9 2.30 -20.57 -1.33
N SER A 10 2.51 -19.90 -2.47
CA SER A 10 2.97 -20.58 -3.70
C SER A 10 4.49 -20.76 -3.76
N GLU A 11 5.25 -19.80 -3.24
CA GLU A 11 6.71 -19.70 -3.44
C GLU A 11 7.49 -19.59 -2.11
N GLY A 12 6.81 -19.53 -0.97
CA GLY A 12 7.38 -19.57 0.37
C GLY A 12 7.52 -18.21 1.04
N ILE A 13 7.96 -18.22 2.30
CA ILE A 13 8.05 -17.02 3.16
C ILE A 13 8.87 -15.92 2.50
N GLY A 14 10.06 -16.26 1.97
CA GLY A 14 10.95 -15.31 1.33
C GLY A 14 10.31 -14.58 0.15
N ALA A 15 9.46 -15.27 -0.62
CA ALA A 15 8.72 -14.66 -1.71
C ALA A 15 7.69 -13.64 -1.20
N GLY A 16 6.94 -14.00 -0.16
CA GLY A 16 6.02 -13.09 0.52
C GLY A 16 6.69 -11.84 1.06
N VAL A 17 7.84 -11.99 1.72
CA VAL A 17 8.60 -10.86 2.28
C VAL A 17 9.13 -9.95 1.17
N CYS A 18 9.74 -10.49 0.11
CA CYS A 18 10.19 -9.68 -1.04
C CYS A 18 9.04 -8.88 -1.67
N THR A 19 7.88 -9.51 -1.86
CA THR A 19 6.68 -8.83 -2.36
C THR A 19 6.19 -7.75 -1.39
N ALA A 20 6.17 -8.02 -0.08
CA ALA A 20 5.76 -7.05 0.94
C ALA A 20 6.68 -5.82 0.96
N SER A 21 7.99 -6.02 0.79
CA SER A 21 8.97 -4.93 0.66
C SER A 21 8.70 -4.09 -0.59
N GLY A 22 8.41 -4.73 -1.73
CA GLY A 22 8.04 -4.04 -2.97
C GLY A 22 6.80 -3.18 -2.81
N VAL A 23 5.74 -3.74 -2.22
CA VAL A 23 4.50 -2.99 -1.92
C VAL A 23 4.78 -1.78 -1.03
N SER A 24 5.67 -1.93 -0.05
CA SER A 24 6.04 -0.85 0.87
C SER A 24 6.81 0.27 0.17
N LEU A 25 7.68 -0.07 -0.79
CA LEU A 25 8.32 0.93 -1.65
C LEU A 25 7.29 1.75 -2.42
N GLY A 26 6.24 1.11 -2.95
CA GLY A 26 5.15 1.82 -3.61
C GLY A 26 4.44 2.84 -2.71
N LEU A 27 4.25 2.53 -1.42
CA LEU A 27 3.69 3.47 -0.45
C LEU A 27 4.63 4.65 -0.16
N ILE A 28 5.94 4.40 -0.11
CA ILE A 28 6.94 5.46 0.04
C ILE A 28 6.90 6.40 -1.17
N ILE A 29 6.79 5.85 -2.39
CA ILE A 29 6.69 6.66 -3.62
C ILE A 29 5.44 7.53 -3.60
N HIS A 30 4.26 6.98 -3.23
CA HIS A 30 3.05 7.80 -3.05
C HIS A 30 3.24 8.88 -2.00
N THR A 31 3.88 8.55 -0.87
CA THR A 31 4.19 9.52 0.19
C THR A 31 5.01 10.68 -0.36
N LEU A 32 6.06 10.40 -1.14
CA LEU A 32 6.90 11.42 -1.75
C LEU A 32 6.09 12.29 -2.69
N ILE A 33 5.36 11.69 -3.65
CA ILE A 33 4.58 12.45 -4.63
C ILE A 33 3.57 13.37 -3.95
N VAL A 34 2.83 12.85 -2.96
CA VAL A 34 1.81 13.64 -2.25
C VAL A 34 2.44 14.71 -1.37
N SER A 35 3.50 14.39 -0.63
CA SER A 35 4.12 15.35 0.29
C SER A 35 4.77 16.52 -0.44
N PHE A 36 5.49 16.26 -1.55
CA PHE A 36 6.09 17.32 -2.36
C PHE A 36 5.04 18.04 -3.21
N GLY A 37 4.11 17.31 -3.82
CA GLY A 37 3.06 17.88 -4.67
C GLY A 37 2.08 18.74 -3.87
N LEU A 38 1.41 18.18 -2.85
CA LEU A 38 0.45 18.92 -2.05
C LEU A 38 1.09 19.88 -1.06
N GLY A 39 2.27 19.54 -0.51
CA GLY A 39 2.91 20.40 0.48
C GLY A 39 3.24 21.80 -0.06
N SER A 40 3.67 21.90 -1.33
CA SER A 40 3.87 23.18 -2.01
C SER A 40 2.54 23.92 -2.27
N LEU A 41 1.50 23.19 -2.68
CA LEU A 41 0.18 23.76 -2.98
C LEU A 41 -0.52 24.34 -1.74
N ILE A 42 -0.35 23.70 -0.59
CA ILE A 42 -0.92 24.14 0.69
C ILE A 42 -0.26 25.43 1.19
N MET A 43 1.04 25.61 0.93
CA MET A 43 1.73 26.85 1.25
C MET A 43 1.31 28.01 0.35
N ALA A 44 0.83 27.72 -0.86
CA ALA A 44 0.43 28.73 -1.83
C ALA A 44 -1.00 29.26 -1.63
N SER A 45 -1.95 28.43 -1.18
CA SER A 45 -3.36 28.85 -1.05
C SER A 45 -4.17 28.06 -0.01
N GLU A 46 -4.79 28.78 0.93
CA GLU A 46 -5.73 28.20 1.90
C GLU A 46 -7.04 27.72 1.25
N TYR A 47 -7.52 28.38 0.20
CA TYR A 47 -8.73 27.97 -0.52
C TYR A 47 -8.57 26.59 -1.15
N VAL A 48 -7.40 26.31 -1.74
CA VAL A 48 -7.09 25.00 -2.34
C VAL A 48 -7.11 23.90 -1.29
N PHE A 49 -6.54 24.15 -0.11
CA PHE A 49 -6.56 23.20 0.99
C PHE A 49 -7.98 22.85 1.44
N TRP A 50 -8.88 23.84 1.48
CA TRP A 50 -10.28 23.63 1.83
C TRP A 50 -11.02 22.80 0.77
N ILE A 51 -10.82 23.08 -0.52
CA ILE A 51 -11.41 22.32 -1.62
C ILE A 51 -10.96 20.85 -1.58
N ILE A 52 -9.67 20.59 -1.32
CA ILE A 52 -9.13 19.22 -1.22
C ILE A 52 -9.80 18.46 -0.07
N LYS A 53 -9.99 19.10 1.10
CA LYS A 53 -10.70 18.47 2.23
C LYS A 53 -12.13 18.07 1.86
N LEU A 54 -12.84 18.96 1.17
CA LEU A 54 -14.23 18.74 0.78
C LEU A 54 -14.35 17.65 -0.30
N ALA A 55 -13.49 17.68 -1.31
CA ALA A 55 -13.38 16.64 -2.33
C ALA A 55 -13.06 15.27 -1.71
N GLY A 56 -12.20 15.28 -0.70
CA GLY A 56 -11.86 14.09 0.07
C GLY A 56 -13.02 13.47 0.83
N ALA A 57 -13.81 14.29 1.52
CA ALA A 57 -15.01 13.84 2.21
C ALA A 57 -16.02 13.22 1.22
N ALA A 58 -16.24 13.86 0.07
CA ALA A 58 -17.11 13.33 -0.98
C ALA A 58 -16.60 11.98 -1.54
N TYR A 59 -15.28 11.83 -1.73
CA TYR A 59 -14.68 10.57 -2.18
C TYR A 59 -14.87 9.44 -1.16
N LEU A 60 -14.79 9.73 0.14
CA LEU A 60 -15.04 8.73 1.18
C LEU A 60 -16.50 8.28 1.20
N PHE A 61 -17.46 9.18 0.98
CA PHE A 61 -18.86 8.80 0.79
C PHE A 61 -19.05 7.89 -0.43
N TYR A 62 -18.40 8.23 -1.55
CA TYR A 62 -18.42 7.37 -2.73
C TYR A 62 -17.83 5.98 -2.45
N LEU A 63 -16.69 5.92 -1.74
CA LEU A 63 -16.06 4.65 -1.37
C LEU A 63 -16.96 3.83 -0.43
N ALA A 64 -17.58 4.47 0.57
CA ALA A 64 -18.51 3.83 1.49
C ALA A 64 -19.72 3.25 0.73
N HIS A 65 -20.30 4.00 -0.19
CA HIS A 65 -21.39 3.50 -1.04
C HIS A 65 -20.95 2.31 -1.92
N ASN A 66 -19.75 2.38 -2.51
CA ASN A 66 -19.24 1.30 -3.36
C ASN A 66 -18.93 0.02 -2.55
N LEU A 67 -18.54 0.16 -1.27
CA LEU A 67 -18.38 -0.98 -0.35
C LEU A 67 -19.71 -1.68 -0.06
N LEU A 68 -20.80 -0.93 0.09
CA LEU A 68 -22.15 -1.50 0.29
C LEU A 68 -22.67 -2.24 -0.94
N LYS A 69 -22.19 -1.88 -2.14
CA LYS A 69 -22.67 -2.41 -3.42
C LYS A 69 -21.81 -3.55 -3.98
N SER A 70 -20.70 -3.88 -3.33
CA SER A 70 -19.71 -4.83 -3.85
C SER A 70 -20.08 -6.28 -3.52
N ASP A 71 -20.38 -7.09 -4.54
CA ASP A 71 -20.79 -8.51 -4.44
C ASP A 71 -19.70 -9.51 -3.97
N GLY A 72 -18.63 -9.06 -3.32
CA GLY A 72 -17.62 -9.95 -2.73
C GLY A 72 -16.94 -10.95 -3.69
N LYS A 73 -17.02 -10.75 -5.02
CA LYS A 73 -16.47 -11.69 -6.00
C LYS A 73 -14.94 -11.76 -5.87
N ILE A 74 -14.47 -12.89 -5.35
CA ILE A 74 -13.06 -13.22 -5.28
C ILE A 74 -12.67 -13.81 -6.63
N ASN A 75 -12.00 -13.02 -7.46
CA ASN A 75 -11.40 -13.54 -8.68
C ASN A 75 -10.15 -14.34 -8.29
N ALA A 76 -10.25 -15.65 -8.34
CA ALA A 76 -9.08 -16.52 -8.21
C ALA A 76 -8.13 -16.24 -9.38
N VAL A 77 -6.94 -15.74 -9.07
CA VAL A 77 -5.88 -15.54 -10.07
C VAL A 77 -5.25 -16.90 -10.36
N SER A 78 -5.67 -17.53 -11.45
CA SER A 78 -5.05 -18.76 -11.97
C SER A 78 -3.75 -18.40 -12.72
N GLY A 79 -2.60 -18.59 -12.08
CA GLY A 79 -1.29 -18.39 -12.70
C GLY A 79 -0.46 -19.67 -12.70
N GLN A 80 0.15 -20.00 -13.83
CA GLN A 80 1.09 -21.13 -13.95
C GLN A 80 2.29 -20.95 -13.00
N LYS A 81 2.74 -22.08 -12.43
CA LYS A 81 3.72 -22.18 -11.35
C LYS A 81 5.15 -21.94 -11.87
N GLN A 82 5.49 -20.70 -12.22
CA GLN A 82 6.88 -20.31 -12.51
C GLN A 82 7.46 -19.62 -11.27
N TYR A 83 8.51 -20.22 -10.68
CA TYR A 83 9.25 -19.60 -9.59
C TYR A 83 9.80 -18.25 -10.05
N SER A 84 9.30 -17.17 -9.44
CA SER A 84 9.68 -15.81 -9.80
C SER A 84 10.98 -15.45 -9.10
N SER A 85 11.89 -14.78 -9.82
CA SER A 85 13.09 -14.21 -9.19
C SER A 85 12.71 -13.23 -8.08
N ARG A 86 13.51 -13.14 -7.01
CA ARG A 86 13.28 -12.21 -5.89
C ARG A 86 13.10 -10.76 -6.36
N ILE A 87 13.84 -10.37 -7.39
CA ILE A 87 13.74 -9.03 -8.01
C ILE A 87 12.37 -8.84 -8.68
N SER A 88 11.90 -9.86 -9.40
CA SER A 88 10.58 -9.83 -10.03
C SER A 88 9.46 -9.76 -8.99
N LEU A 89 9.57 -10.49 -7.87
CA LEU A 89 8.60 -10.45 -6.78
C LEU A 89 8.54 -9.08 -6.09
N PHE A 90 9.69 -8.44 -5.91
CA PHE A 90 9.78 -7.07 -5.41
C PHE A 90 9.16 -6.07 -6.40
N ALA A 91 9.55 -6.12 -7.68
CA ALA A 91 9.04 -5.25 -8.71
C ALA A 91 7.52 -5.39 -8.89
N ASN A 92 7.01 -6.63 -8.93
CA ASN A 92 5.57 -6.91 -8.99
C ASN A 92 4.82 -6.33 -7.78
N GLY A 93 5.39 -6.45 -6.57
CA GLY A 93 4.83 -5.81 -5.38
C GLY A 93 4.77 -4.29 -5.49
N ALA A 94 5.84 -3.66 -5.95
CA ALA A 94 5.92 -2.21 -6.12
C ALA A 94 4.95 -1.70 -7.19
N VAL A 95 4.98 -2.29 -8.39
CA VAL A 95 4.09 -1.93 -9.50
C VAL A 95 2.64 -2.13 -9.10
N SER A 96 2.30 -3.26 -8.45
CA SER A 96 0.93 -3.51 -8.00
C SER A 96 0.42 -2.41 -7.06
N ASN A 97 1.25 -1.91 -6.16
CA ASN A 97 0.85 -0.83 -5.26
C ASN A 97 0.77 0.53 -5.98
N ILE A 98 1.74 0.85 -6.84
CA ILE A 98 1.81 2.12 -7.57
C ILE A 98 0.64 2.25 -8.55
N SER A 99 0.30 1.17 -9.26
CA SER A 99 -0.82 1.14 -10.20
C SER A 99 -2.18 1.20 -9.52
N TYR A 100 -2.25 1.01 -8.20
CA TYR A 100 -3.50 1.02 -7.45
C TYR A 100 -3.93 2.45 -7.12
N SER A 101 -4.61 3.07 -8.08
CA SER A 101 -5.07 4.47 -8.04
C SER A 101 -5.86 4.83 -6.77
N LYS A 102 -6.59 3.87 -6.19
CA LYS A 102 -7.33 4.07 -4.93
C LYS A 102 -6.42 4.42 -3.75
N ILE A 103 -5.21 3.85 -3.64
CA ILE A 103 -4.26 4.21 -2.58
C ILE A 103 -3.76 5.64 -2.78
N MET A 104 -3.44 6.03 -4.02
CA MET A 104 -3.00 7.39 -4.34
C MET A 104 -4.04 8.44 -3.93
N ILE A 105 -5.30 8.23 -4.32
CA ILE A 105 -6.40 9.15 -3.98
C ILE A 105 -6.59 9.22 -2.45
N PHE A 106 -6.53 8.07 -1.76
CA PHE A 106 -6.58 8.04 -0.31
C PHE A 106 -5.48 8.91 0.30
N TYR A 107 -4.23 8.76 -0.15
CA TYR A 107 -3.10 9.55 0.34
C TYR A 107 -3.31 11.05 0.08
N LEU A 108 -3.72 11.43 -1.13
CA LEU A 108 -3.99 12.84 -1.50
C LEU A 108 -5.04 13.48 -0.59
N VAL A 109 -6.02 12.71 -0.15
CA VAL A 109 -7.13 13.19 0.67
C VAL A 109 -6.78 13.17 2.16
N PHE A 110 -6.22 12.08 2.66
CA PHE A 110 -6.06 11.85 4.10
C PHE A 110 -4.82 12.53 4.69
N LEU A 111 -3.66 12.48 4.02
CA LEU A 111 -2.43 13.10 4.53
C LEU A 111 -2.59 14.59 4.89
N PRO A 112 -3.15 15.45 4.01
CA PRO A 112 -3.34 16.86 4.34
C PRO A 112 -4.29 17.11 5.51
N GLN A 113 -5.23 16.19 5.79
CA GLN A 113 -6.16 16.37 6.90
C GLN A 113 -5.48 16.37 8.27
N PHE A 114 -4.32 15.71 8.39
CA PHE A 114 -3.54 15.68 9.63
C PHE A 114 -2.62 16.89 9.82
N ILE A 115 -2.56 17.80 8.85
CA ILE A 115 -1.74 19.02 8.92
C ILE A 115 -2.59 20.17 9.46
N LYS A 116 -2.16 20.76 10.59
CA LYS A 116 -2.74 21.98 11.13
C LYS A 116 -2.40 23.19 10.24
N GLN A 117 -3.37 24.10 10.07
CA GLN A 117 -3.17 25.40 9.43
C GLN A 117 -2.06 26.17 10.15
N GLY A 118 -1.24 26.92 9.41
CA GLY A 118 -0.08 27.65 9.96
C GLY A 118 1.15 26.79 10.30
N THR A 119 1.19 25.52 9.89
CA THR A 119 2.40 24.69 10.07
C THR A 119 3.55 25.24 9.22
N THR A 120 4.70 25.51 9.85
CA THR A 120 5.92 26.04 9.20
C THR A 120 6.48 25.12 8.10
N SER A 121 6.37 23.80 8.25
CA SER A 121 6.82 22.82 7.24
C SER A 121 5.79 21.70 7.02
N PRO A 122 4.80 21.89 6.13
CA PRO A 122 3.77 20.89 5.85
C PRO A 122 4.35 19.65 5.16
N VAL A 123 5.34 19.84 4.27
CA VAL A 123 6.02 18.74 3.54
C VAL A 123 6.66 17.74 4.50
N ILE A 124 7.44 18.22 5.49
CA ILE A 124 8.13 17.36 6.45
C ILE A 124 7.11 16.57 7.28
N LYS A 125 6.05 17.22 7.77
CA LYS A 125 5.02 16.53 8.54
C LYS A 125 4.32 15.44 7.72
N MET A 126 4.01 15.72 6.45
CA MET A 126 3.41 14.72 5.55
C MET A 126 4.36 13.55 5.29
N LEU A 127 5.66 13.84 5.07
CA LEU A 127 6.67 12.80 4.90
C LEU A 127 6.77 11.91 6.12
N THR A 128 6.87 12.49 7.32
CA THR A 128 6.90 11.73 8.57
C THR A 128 5.67 10.85 8.71
N LEU A 129 4.47 11.41 8.50
CA LEU A 129 3.22 10.66 8.66
C LEU A 129 3.10 9.51 7.65
N GLY A 130 3.42 9.78 6.38
CA GLY A 130 3.35 8.77 5.33
C GLY A 130 4.42 7.68 5.48
N LEU A 131 5.62 8.02 5.96
CA LEU A 131 6.68 7.05 6.24
C LEU A 131 6.34 6.19 7.46
N THR A 132 5.79 6.78 8.52
CA THR A 132 5.26 6.04 9.69
C THR A 132 4.16 5.08 9.25
N PHE A 133 3.23 5.53 8.42
CA PHE A 133 2.19 4.66 7.88
C PHE A 133 2.77 3.53 7.02
N ALA A 134 3.70 3.83 6.10
CA ALA A 134 4.36 2.82 5.29
C ALA A 134 5.07 1.76 6.16
N CYS A 135 5.81 2.20 7.19
CA CYS A 135 6.46 1.32 8.16
C CYS A 135 5.46 0.42 8.89
N LEU A 136 4.38 1.00 9.43
CA LEU A 136 3.33 0.26 10.09
C LEU A 136 2.68 -0.78 9.16
N THR A 137 2.39 -0.40 7.91
CA THR A 137 1.82 -1.35 6.94
C THR A 137 2.79 -2.49 6.61
N PHE A 138 4.09 -2.23 6.55
CA PHE A 138 5.10 -3.25 6.34
C PHE A 138 5.15 -4.21 7.53
N LEU A 139 5.17 -3.68 8.76
CA LEU A 139 5.13 -4.47 9.99
C LEU A 139 3.89 -5.37 10.08
N ILE A 140 2.74 -4.91 9.57
CA ILE A 140 1.52 -5.73 9.51
C ILE A 140 1.60 -6.79 8.39
N LYS A 141 2.25 -6.49 7.26
CA LYS A 141 2.40 -7.43 6.13
C LYS A 141 3.36 -8.57 6.44
N LEU A 142 4.37 -8.35 7.29
CA LEU A 142 5.38 -9.35 7.63
C LEU A 142 4.78 -10.61 8.28
N PRO A 143 3.97 -10.53 9.36
CA PRO A 143 3.26 -11.67 9.92
C PRO A 143 2.44 -12.40 8.87
N VAL A 144 1.71 -11.69 8.03
CA VAL A 144 0.91 -12.31 6.96
C VAL A 144 1.79 -13.14 6.03
N ALA A 145 2.92 -12.58 5.58
CA ALA A 145 3.88 -13.30 4.74
C ALA A 145 4.51 -14.51 5.44
N LEU A 146 4.75 -14.43 6.75
CA LEU A 146 5.27 -15.55 7.55
C LEU A 146 4.22 -16.66 7.66
N PHE A 147 3.06 -16.34 8.23
CA PHE A 147 2.00 -17.32 8.51
C PHE A 147 1.49 -18.02 7.26
N SER A 148 1.36 -17.31 6.13
CA SER A 148 0.90 -17.94 4.89
C SER A 148 1.95 -18.81 4.20
N GLY A 149 3.23 -18.65 4.53
CA GLY A 149 4.34 -19.39 3.91
C GLY A 149 4.81 -20.59 4.74
N LEU A 150 4.49 -20.61 6.04
CA LEU A 150 4.80 -21.72 6.95
C LEU A 150 4.36 -23.10 6.43
N PRO A 151 3.15 -23.28 5.85
CA PRO A 151 2.72 -24.60 5.38
C PRO A 151 3.62 -25.15 4.27
N LEU A 152 4.10 -24.29 3.36
CA LEU A 152 4.96 -24.70 2.26
C LEU A 152 6.36 -25.07 2.73
N GLU A 153 6.93 -24.32 3.68
CA GLU A 153 8.26 -24.62 4.22
C GLU A 153 8.25 -25.89 5.07
N TRP A 154 7.19 -26.08 5.87
CA TRP A 154 6.97 -27.32 6.62
C TRP A 154 6.88 -28.53 5.68
N PHE A 155 6.13 -28.42 4.58
CA PHE A 155 6.00 -29.48 3.58
C PHE A 155 7.33 -29.80 2.89
N LYS A 156 8.10 -28.79 2.49
CA LYS A 156 9.44 -28.99 1.90
C LYS A 156 10.39 -29.70 2.85
N LYS A 157 10.36 -29.36 4.13
CA LYS A 157 11.20 -29.97 5.18
C LYS A 157 10.88 -31.45 5.41
N ILE A 158 9.64 -31.88 5.19
CA ILE A 158 9.22 -33.29 5.36
C ILE A 158 9.49 -34.14 4.11
N CYS A 159 9.36 -33.56 2.91
CA CYS A 159 9.48 -34.29 1.65
C CYS A 159 10.87 -34.26 0.99
N GLN A 160 11.84 -33.51 1.54
CA GLN A 160 13.23 -33.57 1.08
C GLN A 160 14.06 -34.38 2.09
N PRO A 161 14.49 -35.62 1.77
CA PRO A 161 15.44 -36.38 2.57
C PRO A 161 16.85 -35.75 2.55
#